data_AF-A0A3D4KAF3-F1
#
_entry.id   AF-A0A3D4KAF3-F1
#
_cell.length_a   1.000
_cell.length_b   1.000
_cell.length_c   1.000
_cell.angle_alpha   90.00
_cell.angle_beta   90.00
_cell.angle_gamma   90.00
#
_symmetry.space_group_name_H-M   'P 1'
#
loop_
_entity.id
_entity.type
_entity.pdbx_description
1 polymer ?
#
loop_
_entity_poly.entity_id
_entity_poly.type
_entity_poly.pdbx_seq_one_letter_code
_entity_poly.pdbx_strand_id
1 'polypeptide(L)'
;MLKLLANSKRLMILCHLIKTEKSVGELSDLVGLSQSALSQHLSKMKLQGLVESDKRGQMVYYSINNHEVEAILSTLYLIYCKD
;
A
#
# COMPACT_ATOMS: atom_id res chain seq x y z
N MET A 1 9.57 -9.36 3.32
CA MET A 1 8.58 -8.97 2.29
C MET A 1 7.36 -9.89 2.20
N LEU A 2 7.46 -11.16 1.78
CA LEU A 2 6.28 -12.03 1.53
C LEU A 2 5.31 -12.17 2.73
N LYS A 3 5.81 -12.29 3.97
CA LYS A 3 4.97 -12.29 5.19
C LYS A 3 4.15 -11.00 5.37
N LEU A 4 4.58 -9.88 4.78
CA LEU A 4 3.82 -8.62 4.80
C LEU A 4 2.72 -8.62 3.75
N LEU A 5 2.99 -9.19 2.58
CA LEU A 5 2.05 -9.32 1.48
C LEU A 5 0.96 -10.37 1.77
N ALA A 6 1.24 -11.35 2.63
CA ALA A 6 0.29 -12.38 3.10
C ALA A 6 -0.80 -11.84 4.06
N ASN A 7 -1.40 -10.70 3.73
CA ASN A 7 -2.56 -10.12 4.40
C ASN A 7 -3.35 -9.33 3.37
N SER A 8 -4.63 -9.66 3.23
CA SER A 8 -5.51 -9.10 2.20
C SER A 8 -5.61 -7.58 2.24
N LYS A 9 -5.69 -6.97 3.42
CA LYS A 9 -5.75 -5.51 3.56
C LYS A 9 -4.46 -4.82 3.10
N ARG A 10 -3.29 -5.34 3.48
CA ARG A 10 -2.00 -4.81 3.01
C ARG A 10 -1.83 -4.97 1.50
N LEU A 11 -2.27 -6.11 0.96
CA LEU A 11 -2.25 -6.32 -0.49
C LEU A 11 -3.13 -5.30 -1.22
N MET A 12 -4.36 -5.06 -0.76
CA MET A 12 -5.24 -4.05 -1.35
C MET A 12 -4.65 -2.63 -1.27
N ILE A 13 -4.07 -2.25 -0.13
CA ILE A 13 -3.38 -0.95 0.01
C ILE A 13 -2.30 -0.82 -1.07
N LEU A 14 -1.45 -1.83 -1.22
CA LEU A 14 -0.36 -1.83 -2.21
C LEU A 14 -0.88 -1.80 -3.66
N CYS A 15 -1.97 -2.52 -3.97
CA CYS A 15 -2.61 -2.45 -5.28
C CYS A 15 -3.15 -1.06 -5.63
N HIS A 16 -3.57 -0.27 -4.63
CA HIS A 16 -3.97 1.13 -4.86
C HIS A 16 -2.79 2.08 -4.99
N LEU A 17 -1.65 1.76 -4.38
CA LEU A 17 -0.42 2.57 -4.42
C LEU A 17 0.45 2.31 -5.65
N ILE A 18 0.30 1.16 -6.32
CA ILE A 18 1.07 0.84 -7.54
C ILE A 18 0.77 1.78 -8.71
N LYS A 19 -0.43 2.37 -8.73
CA LYS A 19 -0.86 3.26 -9.82
C LYS A 19 -0.46 4.71 -9.57
N THR A 20 -0.67 5.17 -8.35
CA THR A 20 -0.54 6.58 -7.94
C THR A 20 -0.33 6.64 -6.44
N GLU A 21 0.44 7.63 -5.98
CA GLU A 21 0.45 7.97 -4.56
C GLU A 21 -0.96 8.32 -4.05
N LYS A 22 -1.22 8.07 -2.77
CA LYS A 22 -2.51 8.36 -2.12
C LYS A 22 -2.32 8.83 -0.69
N SER A 23 -3.19 9.74 -0.26
CA SER A 23 -3.27 10.14 1.14
C SER A 23 -3.82 9.03 2.03
N VAL A 24 -3.56 9.12 3.34
CA VAL A 24 -4.15 8.22 4.33
C VAL A 24 -5.68 8.22 4.26
N GLY A 25 -6.31 9.38 4.03
CA GLY A 25 -7.75 9.50 3.90
C GLY A 25 -8.29 8.71 2.71
N GLU A 26 -7.75 8.95 1.52
CA GLU A 26 -8.15 8.24 0.30
C GLU A 26 -7.97 6.72 0.44
N LEU A 27 -6.84 6.27 1.00
CA LEU A 27 -6.62 4.85 1.24
C LEU A 27 -7.63 4.27 2.23
N SER A 28 -7.98 5.01 3.29
CA SER A 28 -8.94 4.58 4.31
C SER A 28 -10.30 4.25 3.67
N ASP A 29 -10.75 5.14 2.79
CA ASP A 29 -12.01 5.02 2.07
C ASP A 29 -11.98 3.86 1.07
N LEU A 30 -10.90 3.74 0.29
CA LEU A 30 -10.74 2.69 -0.71
C LEU A 30 -10.70 1.28 -0.11
N VAL A 31 -10.01 1.08 1.01
CA VAL A 31 -9.83 -0.25 1.61
C VAL A 31 -10.81 -0.57 2.74
N GLY A 32 -11.71 0.37 3.07
CA GLY A 32 -12.72 0.23 4.11
C GLY A 32 -12.11 -0.04 5.49
N LEU A 33 -11.06 0.71 5.85
CA LEU A 33 -10.42 0.64 7.17
C LEU A 33 -10.60 1.96 7.90
N SER A 34 -10.53 1.91 9.24
CA SER A 34 -10.32 3.14 10.01
C SER A 34 -8.91 3.67 9.78
N GLN A 35 -8.73 4.99 9.89
CA GLN A 35 -7.41 5.62 9.73
C GLN A 35 -6.37 5.05 10.71
N SER A 36 -6.78 4.67 11.93
CA SER A 36 -5.89 4.04 12.92
C SER A 36 -5.40 2.67 12.45
N ALA A 37 -6.31 1.80 12.00
CA ALA A 37 -5.94 0.48 11.48
C ALA A 37 -5.06 0.59 10.23
N LEU A 38 -5.41 1.50 9.31
CA LEU A 38 -4.62 1.78 8.12
C LEU A 38 -3.21 2.28 8.48
N SER A 39 -3.10 3.22 9.42
CA SER A 39 -1.81 3.78 9.86
C SER A 39 -0.89 2.72 10.46
N GLN A 40 -1.44 1.73 11.18
CA GLN A 40 -0.65 0.60 11.69
C GLN A 40 -0.10 -0.26 10.56
N HIS A 41 -0.91 -0.55 9.53
CA HIS A 41 -0.45 -1.28 8.35
C HIS A 41 0.64 -0.51 7.59
N LEU A 42 0.41 0.78 7.32
CA LEU A 42 1.35 1.65 6.62
C LEU A 42 2.67 1.79 7.38
N SER A 43 2.62 1.97 8.70
CA SER A 43 3.82 2.02 9.55
C SER A 43 4.65 0.75 9.46
N LYS A 44 3.99 -0.42 9.49
CA LYS A 44 4.68 -1.71 9.37
C LYS A 44 5.29 -1.93 7.98
N MET A 45 4.61 -1.48 6.92
CA MET A 45 5.13 -1.58 5.55
C MET A 45 6.28 -0.59 5.30
N LYS A 46 6.18 0.63 5.84
CA LYS A 46 7.24 1.65 5.79
C LYS A 46 8.50 1.20 6.52
N LEU A 47 8.36 0.65 7.73
CA LEU A 47 9.48 0.09 8.50
C LEU A 47 10.24 -1.02 7.73
N GLN A 48 9.57 -1.66 6.78
CA GLN A 48 10.11 -2.76 5.99
C GLN A 48 10.49 -2.34 4.56
N GLY A 49 10.42 -1.05 4.24
CA GLY A 49 10.83 -0.51 2.94
C GLY A 49 9.90 -0.85 1.78
N LEU A 50 8.62 -1.18 2.05
CA LEU A 50 7.65 -1.46 0.98
C LEU A 50 6.99 -0.19 0.45
N VAL A 51 6.86 0.83 1.30
CA VAL A 51 6.23 2.11 0.98
C VAL A 51 7.03 3.24 1.61
N GLU A 52 6.91 4.42 1.01
CA GLU A 52 7.42 5.67 1.56
C GLU A 52 6.29 6.63 1.86
N SER A 53 6.59 7.72 2.56
CA SER A 53 5.60 8.73 2.91
C SER A 53 6.13 10.13 2.70
N ASP A 54 5.32 11.00 2.12
CA ASP A 54 5.60 12.42 1.95
C ASP A 54 4.53 13.26 2.66
N LYS A 55 4.96 14.23 3.48
CA LYS A 55 4.04 15.08 4.25
C LYS A 55 3.90 16.43 3.53
N ARG A 56 2.67 16.72 3.08
CA ARG A 56 2.30 17.95 2.38
C ARG A 56 1.28 18.71 3.20
N GLY A 57 1.75 19.66 4.00
CA GLY A 57 0.92 20.39 4.97
C GLY A 57 0.35 19.45 6.03
N GLN A 58 -0.98 19.34 6.09
CA GLN A 58 -1.68 18.45 7.03
C GLN A 58 -1.88 17.02 6.50
N MET A 59 -1.62 16.79 5.21
CA MET A 59 -1.83 15.48 4.57
C MET A 59 -0.52 14.69 4.50
N VAL A 60 -0.62 13.37 4.64
CA VAL A 60 0.48 12.43 4.43
C VAL A 60 0.10 11.53 3.26
N TYR A 61 0.93 11.54 2.22
CA TYR A 61 0.82 10.72 1.03
C TYR A 61 1.76 9.54 1.15
N TYR A 62 1.33 8.39 0.61
CA TYR A 62 2.13 7.17 0.53
C TYR A 62 2.30 6.75 -0.92
N SER A 63 3.45 6.16 -1.22
CA SER A 63 3.81 5.62 -2.54
C SER A 63 4.65 4.35 -2.38
N ILE A 64 4.77 3.56 -3.46
CA ILE A 64 5.72 2.44 -3.54
C ILE A 64 7.04 3.00 -4.09
N ASN A 65 8.17 2.69 -3.42
CA ASN A 65 9.52 3.01 -3.91
C ASN A 65 10.39 1.74 -4.01
N ASN A 66 9.77 0.59 -4.29
CA ASN A 66 10.45 -0.70 -4.24
C ASN A 66 10.10 -1.53 -5.48
N HIS A 67 11.07 -1.65 -6.38
CA HIS A 67 10.95 -2.39 -7.64
C HIS A 67 10.61 -3.88 -7.44
N GLU A 68 11.07 -4.51 -6.35
CA GLU A 68 10.73 -5.90 -6.05
C GLU A 68 9.25 -6.04 -5.66
N VAL A 69 8.72 -5.07 -4.92
CA VAL A 69 7.31 -5.00 -4.54
C VAL A 69 6.44 -4.81 -5.77
N GLU A 70 6.82 -3.90 -6.67
CA GLU A 70 6.12 -3.70 -7.95
C GLU A 70 6.11 -4.97 -8.80
N ALA A 71 7.25 -5.67 -8.92
CA ALA A 71 7.34 -6.92 -9.68
C ALA A 71 6.43 -8.02 -9.11
N ILE A 72 6.43 -8.19 -7.78
CA ILE A 72 5.56 -9.18 -7.12
C ILE A 72 4.09 -8.82 -7.32
N LEU A 73 3.70 -7.56 -7.07
CA LEU A 73 2.31 -7.12 -7.21
C LEU A 73 1.83 -7.22 -8.66
N SER A 74 2.67 -6.87 -9.62
CA SER A 74 2.37 -7.02 -11.06
C SER A 74 2.14 -8.50 -11.42
N THR A 75 2.98 -9.39 -10.89
CA THR A 75 2.81 -10.84 -11.09
C THR A 75 1.52 -11.35 -10.47
N LEU A 76 1.21 -10.96 -9.23
CA LEU A 76 -0.04 -11.34 -8.56
C LEU A 76 -1.26 -10.79 -9.30
N TYR A 77 -1.21 -9.54 -9.77
CA TYR A 77 -2.27 -8.94 -10.57
C TYR A 77 -2.50 -9.71 -11.88
N LEU A 78 -1.44 -10.10 -12.58
CA LEU A 78 -1.51 -10.90 -13.81
C LEU A 78 -2.11 -12.30 -13.58
N ILE A 79 -1.88 -12.90 -12.41
CA ILE A 79 -2.37 -14.25 -12.08
C ILE A 79 -3.82 -14.24 -11.57
N TYR A 80 -4.19 -13.25 -10.75
CA TYR A 80 -5.44 -13.28 -9.98
C TYR A 80 -6.46 -12.20 -10.37
N CYS A 81 -6.05 -11.17 -11.11
CA CYS A 81 -6.91 -10.03 -11.46
C CYS A 81 -7.03 -9.80 -12.98
N LYS A 82 -6.38 -10.65 -13.79
CA LYS A 82 -6.47 -10.60 -15.25
C LYS A 82 -7.73 -11.33 -15.71
N ASP A 83 -8.87 -10.66 -15.53
CA ASP A 83 -10.14 -10.90 -16.24
C ASP A 83 -10.64 -9.56 -16.78
#